data_AF-A0A7G2FAP9-F1
#
_entry.id   AF-A0A7G2FAP9-F1
#
_cell.length_a   1.000
_cell.length_b   1.000
_cell.length_c   1.000
_cell.angle_alpha   90.00
_cell.angle_beta   90.00
_cell.angle_gamma   90.00
#
_symmetry.space_group_name_H-M   'P 1'
#
loop_
_entity.id
_entity.type
_entity.pdbx_description
1 polymer ?
#
loop_
_entity_poly.entity_id
_entity_poly.type
_entity_poly.pdbx_seq_one_letter_code
_entity_poly.pdbx_strand_id
1 'polypeptide(L)'
;MCGFAIRVPPDFEDVNEPEDYSAGLSLYGDKAKPQTFAARFQTPDGSEVLSVVIRPSNQLKITFLEAKDISDLGSLKAAARLFVPGAATIYSARTIKVKEEEGLRNYYFYEFGRDEERIALVASVNRGKVYIAGAAAPESKWKDDELKLRSAAISFTIL
;
A
#
# COMPACT_ATOMS: atom_id res chain seq x y z
N MET A 1 12.84 -0.15 13.20
CA MET A 1 12.67 -1.03 12.02
C MET A 1 11.24 -0.91 11.55
N CYS A 2 11.02 -0.71 10.26
CA CYS A 2 9.68 -0.71 9.66
C CYS A 2 9.19 -2.17 9.66
N GLY A 3 8.29 -2.53 10.59
CA GLY A 3 7.86 -3.92 10.85
C GLY A 3 6.99 -4.51 9.75
N PHE A 4 7.55 -4.74 8.57
CA PHE A 4 6.91 -5.44 7.45
C PHE A 4 7.94 -6.16 6.59
N ALA A 5 7.48 -7.11 5.78
CA ALA A 5 8.23 -7.74 4.71
C ALA A 5 7.39 -7.81 3.43
N ILE A 6 8.04 -7.72 2.27
CA ILE A 6 7.40 -7.83 0.94
C ILE A 6 8.41 -8.43 -0.05
N ARG A 7 7.94 -9.28 -0.97
CA ARG A 7 8.77 -9.81 -2.06
C ARG A 7 8.75 -8.83 -3.23
N VAL A 8 9.93 -8.32 -3.57
CA VAL A 8 10.15 -7.41 -4.69
C VAL A 8 10.51 -8.25 -5.93
N PRO A 9 9.87 -8.03 -7.10
CA PRO A 9 10.29 -8.69 -8.34
C PRO A 9 11.74 -8.33 -8.70
N PRO A 10 12.49 -9.25 -9.34
CA PRO A 10 13.93 -9.06 -9.56
C PRO A 10 14.28 -7.86 -10.45
N ASP A 11 13.38 -7.47 -11.35
CA ASP A 11 13.57 -6.35 -12.28
C ASP A 11 13.19 -4.99 -11.67
N PHE A 12 12.84 -4.93 -10.38
CA PHE A 12 12.46 -3.68 -9.72
C PHE A 12 13.64 -3.11 -8.96
N GLU A 13 13.83 -1.81 -9.11
CA GLU A 13 14.86 -1.02 -8.44
C GLU A 13 14.23 -0.23 -7.28
N ASP A 14 14.97 -0.10 -6.18
CA ASP A 14 14.55 0.73 -5.04
C ASP A 14 14.65 2.21 -5.42
N VAL A 15 13.52 2.89 -5.34
CA VAL A 15 13.35 4.31 -5.59
C VAL A 15 12.73 4.98 -4.36
N ASN A 16 13.37 4.82 -3.21
CA ASN A 16 13.12 5.69 -2.07
C ASN A 16 13.31 7.15 -2.54
N GLU A 17 12.26 7.98 -2.37
CA GLU A 17 12.27 9.40 -2.75
C GLU A 17 13.63 10.04 -2.37
N PRO A 18 14.47 10.45 -3.33
CA PRO A 18 15.37 11.56 -3.05
C PRO A 18 14.43 12.76 -2.91
N GLU A 19 14.28 13.28 -1.69
CA GLU A 19 13.67 14.60 -1.55
C GLU A 19 14.47 15.54 -2.45
N ASP A 20 13.87 16.00 -3.55
CA ASP A 20 14.35 17.16 -4.30
C ASP A 20 14.27 18.35 -3.36
N TYR A 21 15.35 18.45 -2.59
CA TYR A 21 15.77 19.55 -1.79
C TYR A 21 15.97 20.72 -2.75
N SER A 22 14.96 21.59 -2.86
CA SER A 22 15.18 22.91 -3.46
C SER A 22 16.22 23.63 -2.61
N ALA A 23 17.49 23.51 -3.01
CA ALA A 23 18.63 24.15 -2.39
C ALA A 23 18.48 25.67 -2.55
N GLY A 24 17.87 26.30 -1.55
CA GLY A 24 17.59 27.72 -1.58
C GLY A 24 16.87 28.16 -0.32
N LEU A 25 17.64 28.40 0.75
CA LEU A 25 17.31 29.29 1.86
C LEU A 25 16.04 28.92 2.66
N SER A 26 16.13 27.97 3.61
CA SER A 26 15.41 27.99 4.89
C SER A 26 15.83 26.80 5.76
N LEU A 27 15.85 27.01 7.08
CA LEU A 27 16.25 26.03 8.10
C LEU A 27 15.55 24.67 7.93
N TYR A 28 16.35 23.59 8.00
CA TYR A 28 15.98 22.20 7.67
C TYR A 28 14.83 21.61 8.52
N GLY A 29 14.59 22.14 9.72
CA GLY A 29 13.64 21.57 10.68
C GLY A 29 12.15 21.83 10.39
N ASP A 30 11.82 22.82 9.57
CA ASP A 30 10.43 23.32 9.43
C ASP A 30 9.67 22.74 8.24
N LYS A 31 10.32 21.88 7.43
CA LYS A 31 9.76 21.36 6.16
C LYS A 31 9.91 19.85 5.95
N ALA A 32 10.30 19.08 6.97
CA ALA A 32 10.33 17.62 6.86
C ALA A 32 8.91 17.12 6.53
N LYS A 33 8.64 16.86 5.25
CA LYS A 33 7.37 16.28 4.83
C LYS A 33 7.34 14.87 5.40
N PRO A 34 6.21 14.41 5.96
CA PRO A 34 6.10 13.02 6.37
C PRO A 34 6.41 12.16 5.15
N GLN A 35 7.40 11.26 5.27
CA GLN A 35 7.78 10.33 4.21
C GLN A 35 6.51 9.63 3.70
N THR A 36 6.16 9.87 2.44
CA THR A 36 4.87 9.40 1.89
C THR A 36 4.87 7.87 1.74
N PHE A 37 6.04 7.29 1.47
CA PHE A 37 6.26 5.86 1.25
C PHE A 37 7.25 5.29 2.26
N ALA A 38 6.89 4.18 2.89
CA ALA A 38 7.81 3.40 3.71
C ALA A 38 8.78 2.54 2.86
N ALA A 39 8.39 2.23 1.63
CA ALA A 39 9.24 1.66 0.58
C ALA A 39 8.61 1.93 -0.79
N ARG A 40 9.42 2.11 -1.83
CA ARG A 40 8.96 2.24 -3.20
C ARG A 40 9.97 1.62 -4.15
N PHE A 41 9.48 0.80 -5.06
CA PHE A 41 10.26 0.13 -6.08
C PHE A 41 9.59 0.32 -7.43
N GLN A 42 10.36 0.36 -8.50
CA GLN A 42 9.83 0.47 -9.85
C GLN A 42 10.72 -0.27 -10.86
N THR A 43 10.16 -0.63 -12.00
CA THR A 43 10.95 -1.09 -13.14
C THR A 43 11.84 0.03 -13.69
N PRO A 44 12.90 -0.29 -14.46
CA PRO A 44 13.81 0.73 -15.00
C PRO A 44 13.12 1.76 -15.90
N ASP A 45 12.03 1.37 -16.58
CA ASP A 45 11.22 2.28 -17.40
C ASP A 45 10.15 3.04 -16.58
N GLY A 46 10.06 2.77 -15.27
CA GLY A 46 9.18 3.42 -14.31
C GLY A 46 7.70 3.08 -14.48
N SER A 47 7.35 2.13 -15.35
CA SER A 47 5.95 1.91 -15.71
C SER A 47 5.22 1.01 -14.72
N GLU A 48 5.92 0.10 -14.05
CA GLU A 48 5.37 -0.74 -13.00
C GLU A 48 5.97 -0.30 -11.65
N VAL A 49 5.10 -0.09 -10.67
CA VAL A 49 5.48 0.43 -9.36
C VAL A 49 4.98 -0.50 -8.27
N LEU A 50 5.82 -0.81 -7.31
CA LEU A 50 5.48 -1.49 -6.06
C LEU A 50 5.77 -0.54 -4.90
N SER A 51 4.80 -0.27 -4.05
CA SER A 51 4.95 0.70 -2.96
C SER A 51 4.34 0.20 -1.67
N VAL A 52 4.89 0.66 -0.55
CA VAL A 52 4.36 0.47 0.79
C VAL A 52 4.18 1.83 1.44
N VAL A 53 2.99 2.08 1.99
CA VAL A 53 2.62 3.30 2.70
C VAL A 53 2.15 2.90 4.10
N ILE A 54 2.60 3.64 5.12
CA ILE A 54 2.17 3.44 6.50
C ILE A 54 1.54 4.74 6.96
N ARG A 55 0.26 4.69 7.35
CA ARG A 55 -0.46 5.86 7.88
C ARG A 55 -0.93 5.61 9.30
N PRO A 56 -0.88 6.61 10.20
CA PRO A 56 -1.55 6.50 11.48
C PRO A 56 -3.05 6.43 11.23
N SER A 57 -3.74 5.56 11.93
CA SER A 57 -5.16 5.32 11.69
C SER A 57 -6.05 6.52 12.01
N ASN A 58 -5.60 7.41 12.90
CA ASN A 58 -6.29 8.64 13.27
C ASN A 58 -6.41 9.66 12.12
N GLN A 59 -5.60 9.55 11.06
CA GLN A 59 -5.70 10.41 9.87
C GLN A 59 -6.85 10.03 8.94
N LEU A 60 -7.52 8.88 9.16
CA LEU A 60 -8.63 8.40 8.33
C LEU A 60 -10.03 8.83 8.82
N LYS A 61 -10.14 9.83 9.72
CA LYS A 61 -11.41 10.36 10.28
C LYS A 61 -12.43 9.25 10.61
N ILE A 62 -12.28 8.62 11.77
CA ILE A 62 -13.33 8.12 12.70
C ILE A 62 -12.56 7.70 13.98
N THR A 63 -13.23 7.70 15.13
CA THR A 63 -12.74 7.34 16.48
C THR A 63 -11.98 6.00 16.53
N PHE A 64 -10.71 6.02 16.13
CA PHE A 64 -9.82 4.88 15.90
C PHE A 64 -8.96 4.56 17.14
N LEU A 65 -9.58 4.56 18.32
CA LEU A 65 -8.88 4.14 19.54
C LEU A 65 -8.60 2.62 19.42
N GLU A 66 -7.38 2.30 18.97
CA GLU A 66 -6.78 0.96 19.01
C GLU A 66 -7.33 -0.11 18.06
N ALA A 67 -7.62 0.20 16.79
CA ALA A 67 -7.87 -0.87 15.81
C ALA A 67 -6.66 -1.82 15.76
N LYS A 68 -6.91 -3.10 16.01
CA LYS A 68 -5.90 -4.16 16.06
C LYS A 68 -5.90 -5.00 14.79
N ASP A 69 -7.04 -5.04 14.10
CA ASP A 69 -7.22 -5.76 12.85
C ASP A 69 -8.00 -4.90 11.83
N ILE A 70 -7.80 -5.16 10.54
CA ILE A 70 -8.47 -4.39 9.48
C ILE A 70 -9.99 -4.60 9.47
N SER A 71 -10.49 -5.70 10.03
CA SER A 71 -11.94 -5.92 10.19
C SER A 71 -12.59 -4.95 11.17
N ASP A 72 -11.82 -4.33 12.07
CA ASP A 72 -12.29 -3.25 12.94
C ASP A 72 -12.70 -2.02 12.13
N LEU A 73 -12.25 -1.91 10.86
CA LEU A 73 -12.59 -0.80 9.95
C LEU A 73 -13.93 -1.03 9.23
N GLY A 74 -14.55 -2.18 9.47
CA GLY A 74 -15.75 -2.64 8.79
C GLY A 74 -15.45 -3.74 7.78
N SER A 75 -16.51 -4.25 7.13
CA SER A 75 -16.39 -5.32 6.13
C SER A 75 -15.55 -4.90 4.93
N LEU A 76 -15.05 -5.88 4.17
CA LEU A 76 -14.31 -5.67 2.92
C LEU A 76 -14.98 -4.63 2.00
N LYS A 77 -16.31 -4.65 1.86
CA LYS A 77 -17.06 -3.68 1.06
C LYS A 77 -17.14 -2.30 1.73
N ALA A 78 -17.39 -2.26 3.04
CA ALA A 78 -17.52 -1.00 3.77
C ALA A 78 -16.19 -0.24 3.87
N ALA A 79 -15.09 -0.96 4.06
CA ALA A 79 -13.73 -0.43 4.16
C ALA A 79 -13.13 -0.06 2.80
N ALA A 80 -13.66 -0.57 1.68
CA ALA A 80 -13.15 -0.27 0.34
C ALA A 80 -13.04 1.23 0.07
N ARG A 81 -14.00 2.03 0.56
CA ARG A 81 -14.02 3.51 0.42
C ARG A 81 -12.80 4.22 1.05
N LEU A 82 -12.07 3.56 1.93
CA LEU A 82 -10.87 4.08 2.58
C LEU A 82 -9.61 3.89 1.71
N PHE A 83 -9.61 2.88 0.84
CA PHE A 83 -8.44 2.43 0.09
C PHE A 83 -8.59 2.58 -1.42
N VAL A 84 -9.83 2.56 -1.91
CA VAL A 84 -10.18 2.61 -3.32
C VAL A 84 -10.85 3.97 -3.60
N PRO A 85 -10.34 4.77 -4.55
CA PRO A 85 -10.99 6.01 -4.96
C PRO A 85 -12.43 5.78 -5.44
N GLY A 86 -13.36 6.69 -5.11
CA GLY A 86 -14.79 6.51 -5.41
C GLY A 86 -15.14 6.39 -6.90
N ALA A 87 -14.28 6.86 -7.81
CA ALA A 87 -14.46 6.76 -9.25
C ALA A 87 -13.79 5.51 -9.88
N ALA A 88 -13.11 4.68 -9.07
CA ALA A 88 -12.39 3.52 -9.56
C ALA A 88 -13.32 2.32 -9.81
N THR A 89 -13.03 1.56 -10.86
CA THR A 89 -13.71 0.28 -11.12
C THR A 89 -13.03 -0.83 -10.33
N ILE A 90 -13.74 -1.46 -9.39
CA ILE A 90 -13.22 -2.63 -8.65
C ILE A 90 -13.44 -3.89 -9.48
N TYR A 91 -12.35 -4.59 -9.78
CA TYR A 91 -12.37 -5.85 -10.53
C TYR A 91 -12.35 -7.07 -9.61
N SER A 92 -11.67 -6.97 -8.46
CA SER A 92 -11.63 -8.04 -7.47
C SER A 92 -11.48 -7.47 -6.07
N ALA A 93 -12.07 -8.12 -5.08
CA ALA A 93 -11.81 -7.85 -3.68
C ALA A 93 -11.93 -9.13 -2.88
N ARG A 94 -11.03 -9.36 -1.91
CA ARG A 94 -11.11 -10.50 -0.99
C ARG A 94 -10.39 -10.25 0.32
N THR A 95 -10.81 -10.97 1.35
CA THR A 95 -10.09 -11.06 2.62
C THR A 95 -9.08 -12.19 2.56
N ILE A 96 -7.82 -11.90 2.88
CA ILE A 96 -6.75 -12.87 3.06
C ILE A 96 -6.51 -13.01 4.57
N LYS A 97 -6.46 -14.24 5.07
CA LYS A 97 -6.21 -14.52 6.49
C LYS A 97 -4.85 -15.18 6.61
N VAL A 98 -3.96 -14.57 7.39
CA VAL A 98 -2.63 -15.11 7.66
C VAL A 98 -2.57 -15.53 9.13
N LYS A 99 -2.06 -16.74 9.37
CA LYS A 99 -1.82 -17.23 10.73
C LYS A 99 -0.48 -16.70 11.22
N GLU A 100 -0.51 -16.00 12.35
CA GLU A 100 0.64 -15.46 13.07
C GLU A 100 0.74 -16.12 14.44
N GLU A 101 1.83 -15.89 15.17
CA GLU A 101 2.05 -16.47 16.51
C GLU A 101 0.96 -16.02 17.50
N GLU A 102 0.53 -14.76 17.42
CA GLU A 102 -0.47 -14.15 18.31
C GLU A 102 -1.93 -14.34 17.82
N GLY A 103 -2.16 -14.99 16.67
CA GLY A 103 -3.51 -15.25 16.17
C GLY A 103 -3.66 -15.22 14.65
N LEU A 104 -4.83 -14.79 14.17
CA LEU A 104 -5.11 -14.60 12.75
C LEU A 104 -5.13 -13.11 12.43
N ARG A 105 -4.34 -12.67 11.46
CA ARG A 105 -4.41 -11.31 10.92
C ARG A 105 -5.16 -11.30 9.61
N ASN A 106 -6.11 -10.38 9.47
CA ASN A 106 -6.81 -10.15 8.23
C ASN A 106 -6.09 -9.10 7.38
N TYR A 107 -6.06 -9.35 6.08
CA TYR A 107 -5.61 -8.44 5.05
C TYR A 107 -6.75 -8.27 4.06
N TYR A 108 -7.01 -7.03 3.63
CA TYR A 108 -7.95 -6.75 2.56
C TYR A 108 -7.19 -6.54 1.27
N PHE A 109 -7.53 -7.34 0.27
CA PHE A 109 -7.05 -7.21 -1.09
C PHE A 109 -8.13 -6.52 -1.93
N TYR A 110 -7.71 -5.53 -2.70
CA TYR A 110 -8.52 -4.88 -3.72
C TYR A 110 -7.73 -4.80 -5.01
N GLU A 111 -8.39 -5.12 -6.12
CA GLU A 111 -7.90 -4.82 -7.45
C GLU A 111 -8.86 -3.87 -8.14
N PHE A 112 -8.35 -2.73 -8.59
CA PHE A 112 -9.17 -1.70 -9.19
C PHE A 112 -8.40 -0.93 -10.26
N GLY A 113 -9.14 -0.27 -11.15
CA GLY A 113 -8.60 0.56 -12.22
C GLY A 113 -8.80 2.04 -11.92
N ARG A 114 -7.81 2.87 -12.28
CA ARG A 114 -7.85 4.33 -12.14
C ARG A 114 -7.01 4.95 -13.26
N ASP A 115 -7.56 5.92 -13.99
CA ASP A 115 -6.80 6.73 -14.97
C ASP A 115 -5.91 5.90 -15.93
N GLU A 116 -6.46 4.82 -16.53
CA GLU A 116 -5.75 3.86 -17.40
C GLU A 116 -4.68 3.00 -16.71
N GLU A 117 -4.55 3.10 -15.39
CA GLU A 117 -3.75 2.22 -14.57
C GLU A 117 -4.61 1.14 -13.92
N ARG A 118 -3.97 0.02 -13.62
CA ARG A 118 -4.53 -1.07 -12.85
C ARG A 118 -3.68 -1.28 -11.61
N ILE A 119 -4.35 -1.43 -10.47
CA ILE A 119 -3.73 -1.42 -9.14
C ILE A 119 -4.20 -2.66 -8.38
N ALA A 120 -3.26 -3.42 -7.83
CA ALA A 120 -3.50 -4.42 -6.79
C ALA A 120 -3.02 -3.88 -5.45
N LEU A 121 -3.93 -3.74 -4.50
CA LEU A 121 -3.70 -3.15 -3.18
C LEU A 121 -3.99 -4.18 -2.10
N VAL A 122 -3.09 -4.28 -1.13
CA VAL A 122 -3.24 -5.04 0.11
C VAL A 122 -3.14 -4.10 1.28
N ALA A 123 -4.11 -4.15 2.18
CA ALA A 123 -4.09 -3.36 3.40
C ALA A 123 -4.26 -4.25 4.64
N SER A 124 -3.61 -3.88 5.74
CA SER A 124 -3.88 -4.42 7.07
C SER A 124 -3.63 -3.37 8.15
N VAL A 125 -4.11 -3.64 9.36
CA VAL A 125 -3.96 -2.77 10.51
C VAL A 125 -3.13 -3.49 11.58
N ASN A 126 -2.22 -2.75 12.20
CA ASN A 126 -1.53 -3.22 13.40
C ASN A 126 -1.27 -2.04 14.33
N ARG A 127 -1.62 -2.18 15.62
CA ARG A 127 -1.33 -1.18 16.68
C ARG A 127 -1.67 0.26 16.27
N GLY A 128 -2.86 0.47 15.69
CA GLY A 128 -3.31 1.80 15.26
C GLY A 128 -2.57 2.39 14.04
N LYS A 129 -1.83 1.57 13.30
CA LYS A 129 -1.24 1.95 12.01
C LYS A 129 -1.88 1.13 10.90
N VAL A 130 -2.18 1.80 9.80
CA VAL A 130 -2.67 1.17 8.57
C VAL A 130 -1.48 1.01 7.64
N TYR A 131 -1.23 -0.23 7.25
CA TYR A 131 -0.19 -0.60 6.31
C TYR A 131 -0.84 -0.90 4.97
N ILE A 132 -0.32 -0.31 3.90
CA ILE A 132 -0.88 -0.41 2.57
C ILE A 132 0.26 -0.76 1.63
N ALA A 133 0.21 -1.92 0.98
CA ALA A 133 1.07 -2.29 -0.12
C ALA A 133 0.29 -2.21 -1.42
N GLY A 134 0.88 -1.66 -2.47
CA GLY A 134 0.24 -1.50 -3.77
C GLY A 134 1.20 -1.78 -4.91
N ALA A 135 0.78 -2.62 -5.86
CA ALA A 135 1.42 -2.78 -7.16
C ALA A 135 0.55 -2.12 -8.23
N ALA A 136 1.14 -1.28 -9.07
CA ALA A 136 0.46 -0.51 -10.11
C ALA A 136 1.19 -0.66 -11.44
N ALA A 137 0.44 -0.68 -12.54
CA ALA A 137 0.98 -0.58 -13.90
C ALA A 137 -0.10 -0.05 -14.86
N PRO A 138 0.28 0.49 -16.04
CA PRO A 138 -0.64 0.76 -17.13
C PRO A 138 -1.47 -0.48 -17.49
N GLU A 139 -2.74 -0.29 -17.85
CA GLU A 139 -3.66 -1.40 -18.18
C GLU A 139 -3.14 -2.25 -19.36
N SER A 140 -2.39 -1.64 -20.29
CA SER A 140 -1.74 -2.33 -21.39
C SER A 140 -0.73 -3.39 -20.93
N LYS A 141 0.09 -3.06 -19.92
CA LYS A 141 1.09 -3.96 -19.34
C LYS A 141 0.53 -4.89 -18.27
N TRP A 142 -0.53 -4.46 -17.59
CA TRP A 142 -1.13 -5.24 -16.51
C TRP A 142 -1.54 -6.64 -16.96
N LYS A 143 -2.04 -6.79 -18.19
CA LYS A 143 -2.49 -8.10 -18.69
C LYS A 143 -1.37 -9.14 -18.76
N ASP A 144 -0.15 -8.70 -19.05
CA ASP A 144 1.01 -9.57 -19.15
C ASP A 144 1.64 -9.80 -17.77
N ASP A 145 1.57 -8.80 -16.89
CA ASP A 145 2.27 -8.79 -15.60
C ASP A 145 1.38 -8.99 -14.37
N GLU A 146 0.07 -9.22 -14.55
CA GLU A 146 -0.89 -9.28 -13.44
C GLU A 146 -0.51 -10.30 -12.38
N LEU A 147 0.01 -11.46 -12.78
CA LEU A 147 0.42 -12.50 -11.85
C LEU A 147 1.61 -12.03 -11.00
N LYS A 148 2.61 -11.42 -11.64
CA LYS A 148 3.82 -10.88 -10.99
C LYS A 148 3.44 -9.77 -10.01
N LEU A 149 2.65 -8.79 -10.45
CA LEU A 149 2.27 -7.62 -9.66
C LEU A 149 1.32 -7.97 -8.50
N ARG A 150 0.31 -8.81 -8.74
CA ARG A 150 -0.57 -9.32 -7.66
C ARG A 150 0.23 -10.10 -6.64
N SER A 151 1.15 -10.97 -7.08
CA SER A 151 1.96 -11.79 -6.18
C SER A 151 2.90 -10.95 -5.32
N ALA A 152 3.47 -9.89 -5.89
CA ALA A 152 4.29 -8.93 -5.14
C ALA A 152 3.46 -8.23 -4.06
N ALA A 153 2.29 -7.67 -4.39
CA ALA A 153 1.43 -7.02 -3.41
C ALA A 153 0.93 -7.99 -2.32
N ILE A 154 0.49 -9.21 -2.71
CA ILE A 154 -0.02 -10.24 -1.79
C ILE A 154 1.07 -10.80 -0.87
N SER A 155 2.34 -10.73 -1.28
CA SER A 155 3.45 -11.17 -0.44
C SER A 155 3.71 -10.27 0.78
N PHE A 156 3.04 -9.11 0.84
CA PHE A 156 3.15 -8.18 1.96
C PHE A 156 2.68 -8.83 3.27
N THR A 157 3.52 -8.74 4.30
CA THR A 157 3.20 -9.15 5.66
C THR A 157 3.72 -8.13 6.65
N ILE A 158 2.97 -7.90 7.73
CA ILE A 158 3.42 -7.15 8.91
C ILE A 158 4.26 -8.10 9.78
N LEU A 159 5.31 -7.58 10.43
CA LEU A 159 6.19 -8.30 11.36
C LEU A 159 5.95 -7.86 12.81
#